data_AF-X0ZR11-F1
#
_entry.id   AF-X0ZR11-F1
#
_cell.length_a   1.000
_cell.length_b   1.000
_cell.length_c   1.000
_cell.angle_alpha   90.00
_cell.angle_beta   90.00
_cell.angle_gamma   90.00
#
_symmetry.space_group_name_H-M   'P 1'
#
loop_
_entity.id
_entity.type
_entity.pdbx_description
1 polymer ?
#
loop_
_entity_poly.entity_id
_entity_poly.type
_entity_poly.pdbx_seq_one_letter_code
_entity_poly.pdbx_strand_id
1 'polypeptide(L)'
;MNNVTDKHKNRNRAAQLTNLGLIFNGNEFILDDINVHWTEVICDDNEKWDKMVQKIKAEIERRGYNEKVHKENQHVSQDPS
;
A
#
# COMPACT_ATOMS: atom_id res chain seq x y z
N MET A 1 -2.24 28.99 1.09
CA MET A 1 -1.55 28.27 0.00
C MET A 1 -1.12 26.90 0.53
N ASN A 2 -1.93 25.84 0.37
CA ASN A 2 -1.60 24.51 0.95
C ASN A 2 -1.57 23.35 -0.07
N ASN A 3 -1.87 23.57 -1.35
CA ASN A 3 -2.09 22.48 -2.32
C ASN A 3 -0.86 21.62 -2.65
N VAL A 4 0.37 22.12 -2.47
CA VAL A 4 1.59 21.37 -2.85
C VAL A 4 1.93 20.31 -1.80
N THR A 5 1.75 20.64 -0.51
CA THR A 5 2.06 19.75 0.61
C THR A 5 1.10 18.55 0.63
N ASP A 6 -0.19 18.79 0.37
CA ASP A 6 -1.20 17.74 0.34
C ASP A 6 -1.03 16.78 -0.84
N LYS A 7 -0.62 17.28 -2.02
CA LYS A 7 -0.37 16.41 -3.18
C LYS A 7 0.80 15.45 -2.95
N HIS A 8 1.87 15.92 -2.31
CA HIS A 8 3.02 15.06 -1.95
C HIS A 8 2.63 14.06 -0.87
N LYS A 9 1.87 14.48 0.14
CA LYS A 9 1.33 13.60 1.18
C LYS A 9 0.53 12.45 0.58
N ASN A 10 -0.44 12.75 -0.27
CA ASN A 10 -1.33 11.74 -0.86
C ASN A 10 -0.55 10.76 -1.75
N ARG A 11 0.42 11.24 -2.54
CA ARG A 11 1.29 10.39 -3.35
C ARG A 11 2.14 9.45 -2.50
N ASN A 12 2.70 9.94 -1.40
CA ASN A 12 3.51 9.13 -0.50
C ASN A 12 2.67 8.05 0.18
N ARG A 13 1.46 8.40 0.62
CA ARG A 13 0.49 7.48 1.22
C ARG A 13 0.04 6.39 0.25
N ALA A 14 -0.29 6.77 -0.99
CA ALA A 14 -0.58 5.83 -2.06
C ALA A 14 0.60 4.85 -2.30
N ALA A 15 1.83 5.37 -2.38
CA ALA A 15 3.02 4.54 -2.56
C ALA A 15 3.24 3.57 -1.38
N GLN A 16 2.97 3.99 -0.14
CA GLN A 16 3.04 3.11 1.03
C GLN A 16 2.09 1.91 0.90
N LEU A 17 0.83 2.15 0.52
CA LEU A 17 -0.16 1.08 0.34
C LEU A 17 0.20 0.14 -0.82
N THR A 18 0.68 0.69 -1.94
CA THR A 18 1.16 -0.13 -3.07
C THR A 18 2.37 -0.98 -2.69
N ASN A 19 3.31 -0.44 -1.90
CA ASN A 19 4.45 -1.21 -1.40
C ASN A 19 4.05 -2.32 -0.42
N LEU A 20 2.88 -2.21 0.20
CA LEU A 20 2.27 -3.27 1.02
C LEU A 20 1.50 -4.29 0.17
N GLY A 21 1.44 -4.13 -1.14
CA GLY A 21 0.76 -5.03 -2.06
C GLY A 21 -0.71 -4.69 -2.33
N LEU A 22 -1.22 -3.56 -1.81
CA LEU A 22 -2.58 -3.13 -2.13
C LEU A 22 -2.65 -2.56 -3.56
N ILE A 23 -3.72 -2.91 -4.27
CA ILE A 23 -3.96 -2.47 -5.65
C ILE A 23 -5.03 -1.39 -5.65
N PHE A 24 -4.77 -0.28 -6.35
CA PHE A 24 -5.73 0.81 -6.49
C PHE A 24 -6.69 0.53 -7.66
N ASN A 25 -8.01 0.53 -7.40
CA ASN A 25 -9.04 0.27 -8.41
C ASN A 25 -9.67 1.55 -9.02
N GLY A 26 -9.20 2.73 -8.61
CA GLY A 26 -9.78 4.02 -9.00
C GLY A 26 -10.51 4.74 -7.87
N ASN A 27 -11.02 4.01 -6.88
CA ASN A 27 -11.73 4.56 -5.71
C ASN A 27 -11.06 4.21 -4.38
N GLU A 28 -10.37 3.07 -4.32
CA GLU A 28 -9.83 2.51 -3.08
C GLU A 28 -8.64 1.57 -3.34
N PHE A 29 -7.85 1.35 -2.30
CA PHE A 29 -6.76 0.38 -2.27
C PHE A 29 -7.26 -0.92 -1.65
N ILE A 30 -7.11 -2.03 -2.36
CA ILE A 30 -7.64 -3.34 -1.97
C ILE A 30 -6.53 -4.37 -1.87
N LEU A 31 -6.59 -5.19 -0.82
CA LEU A 31 -5.87 -6.46 -0.70
C LEU A 31 -6.78 -7.44 0.05
N ASP A 32 -7.33 -8.44 -0.66
CA ASP A 32 -8.41 -9.31 -0.18
C ASP A 32 -9.61 -8.53 0.40
N ASP A 33 -9.85 -8.66 1.71
CA ASP A 33 -10.86 -8.01 2.54
C ASP A 33 -10.36 -6.72 3.20
N ILE A 34 -9.08 -6.36 3.01
CA ILE A 34 -8.53 -5.07 3.44
C ILE A 34 -8.87 -4.03 2.37
N ASN A 35 -9.52 -2.96 2.79
CA ASN A 35 -9.91 -1.86 1.94
C ASN A 35 -9.54 -0.53 2.61
N VAL A 36 -8.91 0.37 1.84
CA VAL A 36 -8.64 1.75 2.23
C VAL A 36 -9.18 2.68 1.16
N HIS A 37 -10.23 3.44 1.48
CA HIS A 37 -10.83 4.37 0.52
C HIS A 37 -9.90 5.53 0.22
N TRP A 38 -9.97 6.07 -1.01
CA TRP A 38 -9.19 7.25 -1.39
C TRP A 38 -9.46 8.45 -0.46
N THR A 39 -10.68 8.59 0.06
CA THR A 39 -11.02 9.63 1.04
C THR A 39 -10.19 9.53 2.31
N GLU A 40 -9.90 8.32 2.81
CA GLU A 40 -9.04 8.12 3.99
C GLU A 40 -7.59 8.54 3.68
N VAL A 41 -7.10 8.21 2.49
CA VAL A 41 -5.76 8.60 2.03
C VAL A 41 -5.58 10.13 2.05
N ILE A 42 -6.58 10.89 1.61
CA ILE A 42 -6.50 12.35 1.47
C ILE A 42 -6.86 13.11 2.75
N CYS A 43 -7.82 12.61 3.53
CA CYS A 43 -8.42 13.35 4.65
C CYS A 43 -7.83 12.99 6.01
N ASP A 44 -7.26 11.80 6.18
CA ASP A 44 -6.75 11.42 7.50
C ASP A 44 -5.57 12.29 7.93
N ASP A 45 -5.56 12.67 9.20
CA ASP A 45 -4.38 13.25 9.83
C ASP A 45 -3.25 12.20 9.91
N ASN A 46 -2.03 12.65 10.21
CA ASN A 46 -0.88 11.75 10.22
C ASN A 46 -0.98 10.68 11.31
N GLU A 47 -1.59 10.98 12.47
CA GLU A 47 -1.70 10.02 13.56
C GLU A 47 -2.65 8.87 13.20
N LYS A 48 -3.82 9.19 12.63
CA LYS A 48 -4.78 8.20 12.15
C LYS A 48 -4.19 7.36 11.02
N TRP A 49 -3.53 8.02 10.08
CA TRP A 49 -2.85 7.36 8.97
C TRP A 49 -1.81 6.36 9.47
N ASP A 50 -0.94 6.77 10.38
CA ASP A 50 0.11 5.90 10.91
C ASP A 50 -0.48 4.68 11.63
N LYS A 51 -1.52 4.88 12.45
CA LYS A 51 -2.23 3.77 13.12
C LYS A 51 -2.88 2.81 12.11
N MET A 52 -3.45 3.33 11.03
CA MET A 52 -4.06 2.51 9.97
C MET A 52 -3.01 1.67 9.26
N VAL A 53 -1.91 2.29 8.81
CA VAL A 53 -0.81 1.58 8.14
C VAL A 53 -0.21 0.51 9.04
N GLN A 54 -0.06 0.76 10.35
CA GLN A 54 0.44 -0.25 11.29
C GLN A 54 -0.53 -1.44 11.43
N LYS A 55 -1.84 -1.20 11.46
CA LYS A 55 -2.84 -2.28 11.48
C LYS A 55 -2.79 -3.11 10.20
N ILE A 56 -2.69 -2.47 9.04
CA ILE A 56 -2.59 -3.14 7.74
C ILE A 56 -1.32 -4.00 7.69
N LYS A 57 -0.16 -3.45 8.09
CA LYS A 57 1.10 -4.19 8.17
C LYS A 57 1.00 -5.42 9.05
N ALA A 58 0.49 -5.25 10.27
CA ALA A 58 0.32 -6.36 11.20
C ALA A 58 -0.60 -7.45 10.64
N GLU A 59 -1.66 -7.07 9.92
CA GLU A 59 -2.59 -8.02 9.32
C GLU A 59 -1.97 -8.76 8.12
N ILE A 60 -1.20 -8.07 7.28
CA ILE A 60 -0.43 -8.65 6.18
C ILE A 60 0.60 -9.65 6.70
N GLU A 61 1.33 -9.29 7.76
CA GLU A 61 2.29 -10.15 8.45
C GLU A 61 1.61 -11.39 9.05
N ARG A 62 0.49 -11.20 9.76
CA ARG A 62 -0.31 -12.28 10.34
C ARG A 62 -0.76 -13.30 9.29
N ARG A 63 -1.00 -12.86 8.06
CA ARG A 63 -1.43 -13.71 6.93
C ARG A 63 -0.27 -14.33 6.15
N GLY A 64 0.98 -13.92 6.40
CA GLY A 64 2.14 -14.42 5.68
C GLY A 64 2.32 -13.84 4.28
N TYR A 65 1.71 -12.68 3.97
CA TYR A 65 1.82 -12.04 2.65
C TYR A 65 3.26 -11.64 2.28
N ASN A 66 4.12 -11.43 3.29
CA ASN A 66 5.52 -11.04 3.11
C ASN A 66 6.39 -12.07 2.36
N GLU A 67 5.92 -13.30 2.10
CA GLU A 67 6.75 -14.33 1.45
C GLU A 67 6.58 -14.43 -0.09
N LYS A 68 5.50 -13.90 -0.67
CA LYS A 68 5.22 -14.07 -2.11
C LYS A 68 5.77 -12.96 -3.00
N VAL A 69 5.75 -11.70 -2.54
CA VAL A 69 6.14 -10.54 -3.38
C VAL A 69 7.64 -10.46 -3.65
N HIS A 70 8.48 -11.08 -2.80
CA HIS A 70 9.94 -11.12 -3.01
C HIS A 70 10.42 -12.31 -3.86
N LYS A 71 9.65 -13.39 -3.98
CA LYS A 71 10.07 -14.58 -4.75
C LYS A 71 9.75 -14.48 -6.25
N GLU A 72 8.75 -13.70 -6.64
CA GLU A 72 8.31 -13.64 -8.05
C GLU A 72 9.14 -12.67 -8.91
N ASN A 73 9.92 -11.77 -8.30
CA ASN A 73 10.82 -10.83 -9.02
C ASN A 73 12.28 -11.31 -9.14
N GLN A 74 12.60 -12.55 -8.77
CA GLN A 74 13.94 -13.15 -8.96
C GLN A 74 13.97 -14.34 -9.93
N HIS A 75 12.88 -14.65 -10.64
CA HIS A 75 12.83 -15.82 -11.53
C HIS A 75 12.42 -15.51 -12.97
N VAL A 76 12.79 -14.32 -13.47
CA VAL A 76 12.72 -14.01 -14.91
C VAL A 76 14.10 -13.61 -15.42
N SER A 77 15.01 -14.58 -15.41
CA SER A 77 16.12 -14.67 -16.37
C SER A 77 16.23 -16.14 -16.74
N GLN A 78 15.49 -16.52 -17.78
CA GLN A 78 15.52 -17.83 -18.40
C GLN A 78 16.94 -18.15 -18.90
N ASP A 79 17.55 -19.21 -18.38
CA ASP A 79 18.27 -20.15 -19.24
C ASP A 79 17.21 -21.06 -19.87
N PRO A 80 17.33 -21.52 -21.15
CA PRO A 80 18.48 -22.32 -21.56
C PRO A 80 18.87 -22.28 -23.07
N SER A 81 20.16 -22.45 -23.38
CA SER A 81 20.70 -23.35 -24.43
C SER A 81 22.23 -23.34 -24.44
#